data_AF-A0A5M5BS24-F1
#
_entry.id   AF-A0A5M5BS24-F1
#
_cell.length_a   1.000
_cell.length_b   1.000
_cell.length_c   1.000
_cell.angle_alpha   90.00
_cell.angle_beta   90.00
_cell.angle_gamma   90.00
#
_symmetry.space_group_name_H-M   'P 1'
#
loop_
_entity.id
_entity.type
_entity.pdbx_description
1 polymer ?
#
loop_
_entity_poly.entity_id
_entity_poly.type
_entity_poly.pdbx_seq_one_letter_code
_entity_poly.pdbx_strand_id
1 'polypeptide(L)'
;RILSSDPTARAYINGNYVLGNTGVTADNWTEGVWGQFDSSLGTVPEAEKQAMKMADYQPFSKLTSHTAEQAYDKVLEYAGASLRRDVIDQRIVREVKNGTYTYIGSKPEEDGKAKQPGIIDTVSDTEGYIKVKSLNPWPDTDGDGIPDIWEEAYGLNPNDPSDAQKISSSVDPNGRYPNIEVYFHNLVQHIIYYQNQGGIVMEKK
;
A
#
# COMPACT_ATOMS: atom_id res chain seq x y z
N ARG A 1 8.99 15.54 -10.91
CA ARG A 1 9.20 17.01 -10.92
C ARG A 1 8.76 17.55 -9.56
N ILE A 2 9.70 17.86 -8.67
CA ILE A 2 9.36 18.57 -7.42
C ILE A 2 9.13 20.02 -7.81
N LEU A 3 7.86 20.41 -7.87
CA LEU A 3 7.41 21.76 -8.22
C LEU A 3 7.29 22.57 -6.93
N SER A 4 8.31 23.31 -6.54
CA SER A 4 8.13 24.40 -5.58
C SER A 4 9.29 25.40 -5.64
N SER A 5 8.97 26.64 -6.00
CA SER A 5 9.80 27.83 -5.75
C SER A 5 9.41 28.49 -4.42
N ASP A 6 8.71 27.77 -3.54
CA ASP A 6 8.27 28.23 -2.24
C ASP A 6 9.33 27.86 -1.18
N PRO A 7 9.95 28.84 -0.49
CA PRO A 7 10.92 28.61 0.59
C PRO A 7 10.31 27.88 1.82
N THR A 8 9.04 27.49 1.77
CA THR A 8 8.36 26.67 2.79
C THR A 8 8.36 25.16 2.51
N ALA A 9 8.78 24.69 1.33
CA ALA A 9 8.82 23.26 1.02
C ALA A 9 10.01 22.58 1.71
N ARG A 10 9.78 22.07 2.93
CA ARG A 10 10.77 21.35 3.73
C ARG A 10 10.40 19.88 3.85
N ALA A 11 11.40 19.01 3.85
CA ALA A 11 11.19 17.56 3.94
C ALA A 11 12.22 16.90 4.85
N TYR A 12 11.79 15.84 5.55
CA TYR A 12 12.69 14.86 6.14
C TYR A 12 12.81 13.69 5.15
N ILE A 13 14.02 13.42 4.68
CA ILE A 13 14.31 12.34 3.73
C ILE A 13 15.51 11.59 4.26
N ASN A 14 15.31 10.33 4.63
CA ASN A 14 16.33 9.47 5.17
C ASN A 14 15.94 8.00 4.99
N GLY A 15 16.93 7.13 4.82
CA GLY A 15 16.75 5.68 4.76
C GLY A 15 16.01 5.16 3.51
N ASN A 16 15.85 5.98 2.46
CA ASN A 16 15.30 5.51 1.20
C ASN A 16 16.32 4.63 0.48
N TYR A 17 15.84 3.52 -0.08
CA TYR A 17 16.63 2.61 -0.87
C TYR A 17 16.32 2.78 -2.35
N VAL A 18 17.36 2.88 -3.19
CA VAL A 18 17.21 2.94 -4.65
C VAL A 18 17.96 1.78 -5.26
N LEU A 19 17.20 0.79 -5.75
CA LEU A 19 17.74 -0.41 -6.37
C LEU A 19 18.71 -0.04 -7.52
N GLY A 20 19.92 -0.60 -7.47
CA GLY A 20 20.96 -0.34 -8.47
C GLY A 20 21.69 1.00 -8.32
N ASN A 21 21.34 1.85 -7.33
CA ASN A 21 22.01 3.12 -7.07
C ASN A 21 22.47 3.20 -5.61
N THR A 22 23.67 2.68 -5.35
CA THR A 22 24.28 2.69 -4.01
C THR A 22 24.59 4.10 -3.51
N GLY A 23 24.91 5.04 -4.42
CA GLY A 23 25.17 6.44 -4.08
C GLY A 23 23.94 7.13 -3.50
N VAL A 24 22.80 7.05 -4.20
CA VAL A 24 21.53 7.62 -3.70
C VAL A 24 21.03 6.87 -2.46
N THR A 25 21.24 5.56 -2.37
CA THR A 25 20.87 4.79 -1.19
C THR A 25 21.67 5.22 0.04
N ALA A 26 22.97 5.51 -0.12
CA ALA A 26 23.83 5.96 0.96
C ALA A 26 23.58 7.44 1.34
N ASP A 27 23.25 8.28 0.36
CA ASP A 27 22.86 9.68 0.55
C ASP A 27 21.69 10.04 -0.36
N ASN A 28 20.48 10.04 0.21
CA ASN A 28 19.26 10.34 -0.53
C ASN A 28 19.24 11.78 -1.05
N TRP A 29 19.97 12.71 -0.43
CA TRP A 29 19.85 14.13 -0.74
C TRP A 29 20.66 14.55 -1.96
N THR A 30 21.93 14.15 -2.06
CA THR A 30 22.84 14.72 -3.07
C THR A 30 22.37 14.42 -4.50
N GLU A 31 22.27 13.15 -4.87
CA GLU A 31 21.86 12.77 -6.24
C GLU A 31 20.35 12.49 -6.34
N GLY A 32 19.73 12.06 -5.24
CA GLY A 32 18.31 11.69 -5.21
C GLY A 32 17.36 12.89 -5.10
N VAL A 33 17.80 14.01 -4.55
CA VAL A 33 17.00 15.24 -4.43
C VAL A 33 17.65 16.38 -5.20
N TRP A 34 18.87 16.80 -4.84
CA TRP A 34 19.51 17.96 -5.43
C TRP A 34 19.89 17.74 -6.89
N GLY A 35 20.36 16.54 -7.24
CA GLY A 35 20.63 16.14 -8.63
C GLY A 35 19.39 16.09 -9.52
N GLN A 36 18.18 16.16 -8.96
CA GLN A 36 16.91 16.12 -9.70
C GLN A 36 16.29 17.51 -9.92
N PHE A 37 16.95 18.59 -9.47
CA PHE A 37 16.48 19.94 -9.74
C PHE A 37 16.63 20.27 -11.22
N ASP A 38 15.54 20.76 -11.80
CA ASP A 38 15.51 21.18 -13.19
C ASP A 38 16.44 22.38 -13.38
N SER A 39 17.40 22.28 -14.29
CA SER A 39 18.37 23.33 -14.56
C SER A 39 17.74 24.65 -15.00
N SER A 40 16.51 24.61 -15.55
CA SER A 40 15.75 25.81 -15.93
C SER A 40 15.26 26.63 -14.73
N LEU A 41 15.21 26.03 -13.53
CA LEU A 41 14.85 26.71 -12.29
C LEU A 41 16.04 27.44 -11.64
N GLY A 42 17.24 27.32 -12.22
CA GLY A 42 18.46 27.88 -11.68
C GLY A 42 19.07 27.05 -10.55
N THR A 43 20.12 27.59 -9.92
CA THR A 43 20.83 26.91 -8.83
C THR A 43 20.19 27.26 -7.50
N VAL A 44 19.80 26.26 -6.71
CA VAL A 44 19.36 26.45 -5.32
C VAL A 44 20.57 26.81 -4.45
N PRO A 45 20.59 27.98 -3.79
CA PRO A 45 21.66 28.36 -2.87
C PRO A 45 21.83 27.35 -1.73
N GLU A 46 23.06 27.17 -1.24
CA GLU A 46 23.34 26.19 -0.19
C GLU A 46 22.55 26.47 1.11
N ALA A 47 22.40 27.75 1.48
CA ALA A 47 21.60 28.14 2.64
C ALA A 47 20.13 27.70 2.52
N GLU A 48 19.58 27.71 1.30
CA GLU A 48 18.21 27.26 1.03
C GLU A 48 18.13 25.73 1.05
N LYS A 49 19.11 25.02 0.46
CA LYS A 49 19.19 23.55 0.58
C LYS A 49 19.20 23.09 2.04
N GLN A 50 19.97 23.77 2.90
CA GLN A 50 19.99 23.46 4.33
C GLN A 50 18.65 23.78 5.01
N ALA A 51 17.99 24.88 4.65
CA ALA A 51 16.69 25.24 5.20
C ALA A 51 15.56 24.28 4.76
N MET A 52 15.68 23.64 3.60
CA MET A 52 14.74 22.64 3.08
C MET A 52 14.87 21.28 3.77
N LYS A 53 16.06 20.94 4.30
CA LYS A 53 16.29 19.69 5.04
C LYS A 53 15.73 19.81 6.45
N MET A 54 14.67 19.07 6.73
CA MET A 54 14.20 18.91 8.09
C MET A 54 15.15 17.98 8.86
N ALA A 55 15.49 18.34 10.09
CA ALA A 55 16.32 17.49 10.95
C ALA A 55 15.59 16.22 11.40
N ASP A 56 14.26 16.25 11.42
CA ASP A 56 13.42 15.15 11.89
C ASP A 56 12.05 15.18 11.22
N TYR A 57 11.31 14.07 11.24
CA TYR A 57 9.97 13.96 10.64
C TYR A 57 8.93 14.86 11.35
N GLN A 58 7.90 15.26 10.60
CA GLN A 58 6.71 15.93 11.16
C GLN A 58 5.99 15.03 12.18
N PRO A 59 5.23 15.60 13.14
CA PRO A 59 4.39 14.83 14.02
C PRO A 59 3.45 13.89 13.26
N PHE A 60 3.28 12.67 13.77
CA PHE A 60 2.39 11.65 13.22
C PHE A 60 1.80 10.76 14.32
N SER A 61 0.62 10.22 14.05
CA SER A 61 -0.03 9.23 14.91
C SER A 61 0.66 7.87 14.82
N LYS A 62 0.51 7.06 15.87
CA LYS A 62 1.12 5.74 15.98
C LYS A 62 1.07 4.93 14.66
N LEU A 63 2.23 4.53 14.16
CA LEU A 63 2.40 3.70 12.97
C LEU A 63 3.50 2.66 13.17
N THR A 64 3.50 1.62 12.34
CA THR A 64 4.60 0.65 12.26
C THR A 64 5.48 1.03 11.08
N SER A 65 6.79 1.13 11.29
CA SER A 65 7.78 1.45 10.27
C SER A 65 8.76 0.29 10.07
N HIS A 66 9.24 0.13 8.85
CA HIS A 66 10.20 -0.91 8.44
C HIS A 66 11.38 -0.26 7.73
N THR A 67 12.50 -0.98 7.56
CA THR A 67 13.52 -0.52 6.59
C THR A 67 12.94 -0.52 5.18
N ALA A 68 13.53 0.22 4.25
CA ALA A 68 13.02 0.29 2.88
C ALA A 68 12.97 -1.09 2.21
N GLU A 69 13.94 -1.96 2.47
CA GLU A 69 14.00 -3.33 1.95
C GLU A 69 12.89 -4.21 2.55
N GLN A 70 12.69 -4.14 3.87
CA GLN A 70 11.60 -4.86 4.52
C GLN A 70 10.23 -4.36 4.03
N ALA A 71 10.06 -3.03 3.91
CA ALA A 71 8.84 -2.43 3.40
C ALA A 71 8.53 -2.91 1.98
N TYR A 72 9.55 -3.02 1.12
CA TYR A 72 9.39 -3.59 -0.22
C TYR A 72 8.82 -5.01 -0.17
N ASP A 73 9.40 -5.90 0.64
CA ASP A 73 8.91 -7.27 0.77
C ASP A 73 7.48 -7.31 1.34
N LYS A 74 7.19 -6.52 2.39
CA LYS A 74 5.87 -6.44 3.00
C LYS A 74 4.80 -5.92 2.04
N VAL A 75 5.11 -4.91 1.23
CA VAL A 75 4.20 -4.38 0.20
C VAL A 75 3.94 -5.44 -0.86
N LEU A 76 4.99 -6.08 -1.36
CA LEU A 76 4.84 -7.16 -2.35
C LEU A 76 4.03 -8.33 -1.80
N GLU A 77 4.03 -8.59 -0.50
CA GLU A 77 3.28 -9.70 0.08
C GLU A 77 1.84 -9.33 0.47
N TYR A 78 1.62 -8.13 1.03
CA TYR A 78 0.37 -7.82 1.74
C TYR A 78 -0.42 -6.62 1.22
N ALA A 79 0.13 -5.80 0.33
CA ALA A 79 -0.62 -4.67 -0.22
C ALA A 79 -1.81 -5.12 -1.09
N GLY A 80 -2.87 -4.33 -1.08
CA GLY A 80 -4.10 -4.56 -1.85
C GLY A 80 -4.96 -5.71 -1.32
N ALA A 81 -5.74 -6.32 -2.20
CA ALA A 81 -6.59 -7.48 -1.91
C ALA A 81 -5.77 -8.77 -1.73
N SER A 82 -4.96 -8.82 -0.68
CA SER A 82 -3.93 -9.85 -0.49
C SER A 82 -4.42 -11.16 0.12
N LEU A 83 -5.66 -11.23 0.64
CA LEU A 83 -6.25 -12.47 1.14
C LEU A 83 -6.29 -13.56 0.06
N ARG A 84 -6.65 -13.18 -1.16
CA ARG A 84 -6.63 -14.03 -2.35
C ARG A 84 -6.30 -13.18 -3.57
N ARG A 85 -5.06 -13.27 -4.03
CA ARG A 85 -4.62 -12.59 -5.25
C ARG A 85 -5.05 -13.35 -6.49
N ASP A 86 -5.60 -12.62 -7.44
CA ASP A 86 -5.92 -13.17 -8.75
C ASP A 86 -4.67 -13.30 -9.63
N VAL A 87 -4.85 -13.70 -10.89
CA VAL A 87 -3.72 -13.90 -11.80
C VAL A 87 -3.03 -12.59 -12.20
N ILE A 88 -3.76 -11.47 -12.18
CA ILE A 88 -3.22 -10.14 -12.50
C ILE A 88 -2.37 -9.65 -11.34
N ASP A 89 -2.89 -9.72 -10.10
CA ASP A 89 -2.14 -9.37 -8.90
C ASP A 89 -0.84 -10.18 -8.79
N GLN A 90 -0.93 -11.50 -9.03
CA GLN A 90 0.22 -12.40 -9.02
C GLN A 90 1.26 -12.03 -10.09
N ARG A 91 0.80 -11.66 -11.30
CA ARG A 91 1.70 -11.18 -12.36
C ARG A 91 2.40 -9.90 -11.93
N ILE A 92 1.67 -8.90 -11.46
CA ILE A 92 2.24 -7.60 -11.06
C ILE A 92 3.29 -7.79 -9.98
N VAL A 93 2.99 -8.57 -8.93
CA VAL A 93 3.93 -8.86 -7.85
C VAL A 93 5.19 -9.55 -8.37
N ARG A 94 5.03 -10.57 -9.23
CA ARG A 94 6.16 -11.28 -9.86
C ARG A 94 7.02 -10.36 -10.73
N GLU A 95 6.38 -9.49 -11.50
CA GLU A 95 7.04 -8.54 -12.40
C GLU A 95 7.83 -7.49 -11.65
N VAL A 96 7.24 -6.89 -10.61
CA VAL A 96 7.93 -5.94 -9.73
C VAL A 96 9.09 -6.61 -9.01
N LYS A 97 8.91 -7.85 -8.52
CA LYS A 97 9.96 -8.62 -7.84
C LYS A 97 11.16 -8.92 -8.74
N ASN A 98 10.90 -9.26 -10.00
CA ASN A 98 11.93 -9.70 -10.93
C ASN A 98 12.48 -8.57 -11.80
N GLY A 99 11.88 -7.37 -11.77
CA GLY A 99 12.20 -6.29 -12.71
C GLY A 99 11.88 -6.66 -14.15
N THR A 100 10.80 -7.41 -14.38
CA THR A 100 10.39 -7.91 -15.70
C THR A 100 9.03 -7.37 -16.10
N TYR A 101 8.65 -7.52 -17.38
CA TYR A 101 7.31 -7.20 -17.89
C TYR A 101 6.82 -8.34 -18.79
N THR A 102 5.49 -8.53 -18.86
CA THR A 102 4.84 -9.47 -19.80
C THR A 102 4.24 -8.72 -20.98
N TYR A 103 3.65 -7.55 -20.75
CA TYR A 103 2.88 -6.81 -21.75
C TYR A 103 3.53 -5.48 -22.14
N ILE A 104 3.17 -5.01 -23.33
CA ILE A 104 3.61 -3.74 -23.92
C ILE A 104 2.36 -3.04 -24.42
N GLY A 105 2.20 -1.75 -24.09
CA GLY A 105 1.07 -0.93 -24.51
C GLY A 105 0.88 -0.89 -26.03
N SER A 106 -0.37 -0.85 -26.49
CA SER A 106 -0.68 -0.85 -27.92
C SER A 106 -0.54 0.51 -28.60
N LYS A 107 -0.60 1.62 -27.86
CA LYS A 107 -0.58 2.96 -28.43
C LYS A 107 0.85 3.42 -28.72
N PRO A 108 1.08 4.07 -29.86
CA PRO A 108 2.33 4.80 -30.07
C PRO A 108 2.37 6.00 -29.12
N GLU A 109 3.56 6.35 -28.62
CA GLU A 109 3.70 7.62 -27.89
C GLU A 109 3.54 8.80 -28.86
N GLU A 110 2.97 9.91 -28.38
CA GLU A 110 2.66 11.11 -29.18
C GLU A 110 3.91 11.72 -29.86
N ASP A 111 5.11 11.43 -29.35
CA ASP A 111 6.39 11.93 -29.86
C ASP A 111 7.14 10.92 -30.75
N GLY A 112 6.50 9.82 -31.15
CA GLY A 112 7.12 8.79 -31.99
C GLY A 112 8.10 7.87 -31.27
N LYS A 113 8.14 7.90 -29.92
CA LYS A 113 8.91 6.92 -29.15
C LYS A 113 8.35 5.51 -29.32
N ALA A 114 9.26 4.55 -29.19
CA ALA A 114 8.90 3.14 -29.15
C ALA A 114 7.96 2.86 -27.97
N LYS A 115 7.02 1.95 -28.17
CA LYS A 115 6.07 1.49 -27.13
C LYS A 115 6.83 1.10 -25.87
N GLN A 116 6.43 1.64 -24.72
CA GLN A 116 7.11 1.40 -23.46
C GLN A 116 6.73 0.03 -22.89
N PRO A 117 7.70 -0.89 -22.69
CA PRO A 117 7.40 -2.17 -22.08
C PRO A 117 6.94 -2.03 -20.62
N GLY A 118 5.93 -2.79 -20.22
CA GLY A 118 5.36 -2.74 -18.87
C GLY A 118 4.37 -1.61 -18.63
N ILE A 119 4.19 -0.68 -19.57
CA ILE A 119 3.14 0.35 -19.50
C ILE A 119 1.96 -0.10 -20.38
N ILE A 120 0.78 -0.17 -19.78
CA ILE A 120 -0.45 -0.66 -20.39
C ILE A 120 -1.30 0.54 -20.81
N ASP A 121 -1.69 0.63 -22.08
CA ASP A 121 -2.54 1.72 -22.59
C ASP A 121 -4.02 1.39 -22.52
N THR A 122 -4.35 0.11 -22.70
CA THR A 122 -5.70 -0.41 -22.73
C THR A 122 -5.78 -1.77 -22.05
N VAL A 123 -6.96 -2.11 -21.54
CA VAL A 123 -7.20 -3.43 -20.96
C VAL A 123 -7.01 -4.56 -21.98
N SER A 124 -7.17 -4.28 -23.28
CA SER A 124 -6.89 -5.24 -24.35
C SER A 124 -5.42 -5.55 -24.56
N ASP A 125 -4.49 -4.79 -23.97
CA ASP A 125 -3.06 -5.07 -24.03
C ASP A 125 -2.66 -6.18 -23.04
N THR A 126 -3.56 -6.59 -22.15
CA THR A 126 -3.32 -7.53 -21.05
C THR A 126 -4.18 -8.79 -21.18
N GLU A 127 -4.28 -9.55 -20.10
CA GLU A 127 -5.25 -10.65 -19.93
C GLU A 127 -6.72 -10.21 -20.04
N GLY A 128 -7.01 -8.91 -20.09
CA GLY A 128 -8.34 -8.36 -20.10
C GLY A 128 -9.03 -8.41 -18.74
N TYR A 129 -10.36 -8.28 -18.74
CA TYR A 129 -11.17 -8.50 -17.54
C TYR A 129 -11.33 -10.00 -17.30
N ILE A 130 -10.65 -10.50 -16.28
CA ILE A 130 -10.75 -11.91 -15.89
C ILE A 130 -12.02 -12.16 -15.07
N LYS A 131 -12.58 -13.36 -15.24
CA LYS A 131 -13.63 -13.84 -14.33
C LYS A 131 -12.99 -14.19 -12.99
N VAL A 132 -13.34 -13.45 -11.95
CA VAL A 132 -12.90 -13.75 -10.58
C VAL A 132 -13.48 -15.11 -10.16
N LYS A 133 -12.61 -16.00 -9.67
CA LYS A 133 -13.04 -17.28 -9.11
C LYS A 133 -13.57 -17.03 -7.70
N SER A 134 -14.86 -17.25 -7.51
CA SER A 134 -15.47 -17.29 -6.18
C SER A 134 -15.49 -18.72 -5.65
N LEU A 135 -15.35 -18.86 -4.34
CA LEU A 135 -15.73 -20.09 -3.65
C LEU A 135 -17.22 -20.04 -3.30
N ASN A 136 -17.77 -21.17 -2.89
CA ASN A 136 -19.08 -21.18 -2.26
C ASN A 136 -18.97 -20.43 -0.93
N PRO A 137 -19.77 -19.37 -0.70
CA PRO A 137 -19.80 -18.71 0.60
C PRO A 137 -20.32 -19.68 1.66
N TRP A 138 -19.94 -19.42 2.91
CA TRP A 138 -20.59 -20.06 4.05
C TRP A 138 -22.07 -19.64 4.10
N PRO A 139 -22.97 -20.49 4.65
CA PRO A 139 -24.34 -20.08 4.90
C PRO A 139 -24.42 -18.82 5.76
N ASP A 140 -25.33 -17.94 5.39
CA ASP A 140 -25.70 -16.67 6.03
C ASP A 140 -27.23 -16.62 5.91
N THR A 141 -27.91 -17.01 6.99
CA THR A 141 -29.34 -17.34 7.00
C THR A 141 -30.22 -16.09 6.91
N ASP A 142 -29.80 -14.98 7.52
CA ASP A 142 -30.54 -13.72 7.52
C ASP A 142 -30.01 -12.68 6.51
N GLY A 143 -28.87 -12.95 5.89
CA GLY A 143 -28.31 -12.18 4.79
C GLY A 143 -27.63 -10.89 5.22
N ASP A 144 -27.14 -10.80 6.46
CA ASP A 144 -26.53 -9.60 7.01
C ASP A 144 -25.03 -9.46 6.68
N GLY A 145 -24.44 -10.50 6.08
CA GLY A 145 -23.05 -10.56 5.64
C GLY A 145 -22.11 -11.29 6.61
N ILE A 146 -22.61 -11.79 7.74
CA ILE A 146 -21.88 -12.63 8.69
C ILE A 146 -22.35 -14.09 8.53
N PRO A 147 -21.44 -15.07 8.39
CA PRO A 147 -21.85 -16.47 8.34
C PRO A 147 -22.42 -16.99 9.67
N ASP A 148 -23.45 -17.85 9.60
CA ASP A 148 -24.10 -18.48 10.76
C ASP A 148 -23.08 -19.09 11.74
N ILE A 149 -22.06 -19.77 11.19
CA ILE A 149 -21.02 -20.44 11.99
C ILE A 149 -20.17 -19.45 12.81
N TRP A 150 -19.99 -18.22 12.31
CA TRP A 150 -19.24 -17.19 13.01
C TRP A 150 -20.13 -16.54 14.06
N GLU A 151 -21.39 -16.25 13.72
CA GLU A 151 -22.37 -15.75 14.67
C GLU A 151 -22.53 -16.67 15.88
N GLU A 152 -22.72 -17.97 15.66
CA GLU A 152 -22.83 -18.97 16.71
C GLU A 152 -21.57 -19.01 17.60
N ALA A 153 -20.38 -18.91 16.99
CA ALA A 153 -19.11 -18.91 17.73
C ALA A 153 -18.94 -17.69 18.64
N TYR A 154 -19.61 -16.58 18.31
CA TYR A 154 -19.54 -15.29 19.00
C TYR A 154 -20.81 -14.95 19.80
N GLY A 155 -21.79 -15.86 19.84
CA GLY A 155 -23.03 -15.74 20.60
C GLY A 155 -24.05 -14.78 20.00
N LEU A 156 -24.00 -14.56 18.68
CA LEU A 156 -25.00 -13.82 17.90
C LEU A 156 -26.13 -14.75 17.45
N ASN A 157 -27.17 -14.20 16.82
CA ASN A 157 -28.33 -14.96 16.38
C ASN A 157 -28.41 -14.99 14.84
N PRO A 158 -28.17 -16.15 14.20
CA PRO A 158 -28.21 -16.31 12.72
C PRO A 158 -29.55 -16.05 12.03
N ASN A 159 -30.55 -15.54 12.76
CA ASN A 159 -31.85 -15.18 12.23
C ASN A 159 -32.23 -13.72 12.56
N ASP A 160 -31.32 -12.92 13.14
CA ASP A 160 -31.52 -11.50 13.46
C ASP A 160 -30.53 -10.62 12.67
N PRO A 161 -30.91 -10.16 11.45
CA PRO A 161 -29.99 -9.42 10.59
C PRO A 161 -29.65 -8.02 11.13
N SER A 162 -30.28 -7.61 12.23
CA SER A 162 -29.97 -6.35 12.89
C SER A 162 -28.73 -6.44 13.77
N ASP A 163 -28.26 -7.64 14.12
CA ASP A 163 -27.17 -7.81 15.06
C ASP A 163 -25.76 -7.62 14.46
N ALA A 164 -25.56 -7.79 13.14
CA ALA A 164 -24.35 -7.38 12.44
C ALA A 164 -23.92 -5.94 12.73
N GLN A 165 -24.88 -5.02 12.81
CA GLN A 165 -24.65 -3.60 13.04
C GLN A 165 -24.55 -3.22 14.53
N LYS A 166 -24.83 -4.15 15.44
CA LYS A 166 -24.72 -3.91 16.89
C LYS A 166 -23.26 -4.05 17.33
N ILE A 167 -22.96 -3.38 18.45
CA ILE A 167 -21.71 -3.55 19.17
C ILE A 167 -21.99 -4.51 20.31
N SER A 168 -21.36 -5.69 20.28
CA SER A 168 -21.52 -6.72 21.30
C SER A 168 -20.21 -6.92 22.05
N SER A 169 -20.25 -6.94 23.39
CA SER A 169 -19.06 -7.19 24.21
C SER A 169 -18.51 -8.62 24.09
N SER A 170 -19.32 -9.56 23.60
CA SER A 170 -18.88 -10.92 23.23
C SER A 170 -18.00 -10.94 21.98
N VAL A 171 -18.13 -9.93 21.12
CA VAL A 171 -17.44 -9.82 19.82
C VAL A 171 -16.25 -8.88 19.89
N ASP A 172 -16.48 -7.67 20.40
CA ASP A 172 -15.44 -6.70 20.73
C ASP A 172 -15.51 -6.36 22.22
N PRO A 173 -14.62 -6.92 23.06
CA PRO A 173 -14.56 -6.59 24.48
C PRO A 173 -14.35 -5.11 24.78
N ASN A 174 -13.83 -4.32 23.82
CA ASN A 174 -13.64 -2.87 23.97
C ASN A 174 -14.86 -2.06 23.51
N GLY A 175 -15.84 -2.70 22.89
CA GLY A 175 -17.08 -2.08 22.42
C GLY A 175 -16.87 -0.92 21.43
N ARG A 176 -15.90 -1.04 20.52
CA ARG A 176 -15.54 0.01 19.55
C ARG A 176 -16.11 -0.24 18.16
N TYR A 177 -16.24 -1.51 17.78
CA TYR A 177 -16.59 -1.89 16.42
C TYR A 177 -17.88 -2.73 16.37
N PRO A 178 -18.74 -2.51 15.36
CA PRO A 178 -19.87 -3.40 15.08
C PRO A 178 -19.41 -4.83 14.76
N ASN A 179 -20.29 -5.80 14.97
CA ASN A 179 -19.99 -7.22 14.77
C ASN A 179 -19.49 -7.53 13.35
N ILE A 180 -20.09 -6.91 12.33
CA ILE A 180 -19.69 -7.07 10.92
C ILE A 180 -18.26 -6.57 10.66
N GLU A 181 -17.83 -5.48 11.30
CA GLU A 181 -16.47 -4.96 11.13
C GLU A 181 -15.43 -5.88 11.80
N VAL A 182 -15.77 -6.47 12.95
CA VAL A 182 -14.91 -7.46 13.61
C VAL A 182 -14.80 -8.73 12.77
N TYR A 183 -15.90 -9.18 12.15
CA TYR A 183 -15.89 -10.30 11.21
C TYR A 183 -14.94 -10.03 10.04
N PHE A 184 -15.05 -8.88 9.36
CA PHE A 184 -14.13 -8.53 8.28
C PHE A 184 -12.67 -8.45 8.74
N HIS A 185 -12.42 -7.92 9.94
CA HIS A 185 -11.09 -7.94 10.53
C HIS A 185 -10.58 -9.38 10.75
N ASN A 186 -11.43 -10.29 11.24
CA ASN A 186 -11.08 -11.69 11.52
C ASN A 186 -10.66 -12.45 10.26
N LEU A 187 -11.26 -12.15 9.10
CA LEU A 187 -10.89 -12.74 7.81
C LEU A 187 -9.42 -12.45 7.44
N VAL A 188 -8.91 -11.28 7.83
CA VAL A 188 -7.58 -10.79 7.44
C VAL A 188 -6.64 -10.53 8.62
N GLN A 189 -7.01 -10.90 9.85
CA GLN A 189 -6.23 -10.60 11.06
C GLN A 189 -4.78 -11.10 10.97
N HIS A 190 -4.58 -12.25 10.33
CA HIS A 190 -3.25 -12.82 10.10
C HIS A 190 -2.42 -11.93 9.17
N ILE A 191 -3.03 -11.32 8.14
CA ILE A 191 -2.38 -10.35 7.25
C ILE A 191 -1.98 -9.10 8.03
N ILE A 192 -2.86 -8.59 8.90
CA ILE A 192 -2.56 -7.43 9.76
C ILE A 192 -1.38 -7.74 10.70
N TYR A 193 -1.34 -8.95 11.26
CA TYR A 193 -0.24 -9.37 12.10
C TYR A 193 1.08 -9.48 11.32
N TYR A 194 1.09 -10.27 10.23
CA TYR A 194 2.31 -10.54 9.47
C TYR A 194 2.84 -9.33 8.70
N GLN A 195 1.99 -8.41 8.25
CA GLN A 195 2.47 -7.18 7.59
C GLN A 195 3.26 -6.29 8.55
N ASN A 196 2.89 -6.29 9.84
CA ASN A 196 3.55 -5.47 10.87
C ASN A 196 4.78 -6.14 11.50
N GLN A 197 4.93 -7.47 11.33
CA GLN A 197 6.08 -8.20 11.89
C GLN A 197 7.42 -7.63 11.39
N GLY A 198 8.39 -7.55 12.30
CA GLY A 198 9.73 -7.02 12.05
C GLY A 198 9.81 -5.49 11.98
N GLY A 199 8.67 -4.79 12.10
CA GLY A 199 8.62 -3.34 12.13
C GLY A 199 8.80 -2.76 13.53
N ILE A 200 9.12 -1.47 13.57
CA ILE A 200 9.25 -0.66 14.77
C ILE A 200 8.01 0.22 14.90
N VAL A 201 7.35 0.13 16.04
CA VAL A 201 6.23 1.02 16.36
C VAL A 201 6.78 2.40 16.72
N MET A 202 6.32 3.43 16.01
CA MET A 202 6.73 4.82 16.21
C MET A 202 5.51 5.69 16.45
N GLU A 203 5.67 6.75 17.22
CA GLU A 203 4.68 7.80 17.45
C GLU A 203 5.42 9.10 17.75
N LYS A 204 4.96 10.21 17.18
CA LYS A 204 5.50 11.54 17.50
C LYS A 204 4.37 12.55 17.54
N LYS A 205 4.03 13.00 18.75
CA LYS A 205 3.00 14.01 19.01
C LYS A 205 3.57 15.41 18.90
#